data_AF-A0A817C7D5-F1
#
_entry.id   AF-A0A817C7D5-F1
#
_cell.length_a   1.000
_cell.length_b   1.000
_cell.length_c   1.000
_cell.angle_alpha   90.00
_cell.angle_beta   90.00
_cell.angle_gamma   90.00
#
_symmetry.space_group_name_H-M   'P 1'
#
loop_
_entity.id
_entity.type
_entity.pdbx_description
1 polymer ?
#
loop_
_entity_poly.entity_id
_entity_poly.type
_entity_poly.pdbx_seq_one_letter_code
_entity_poly.pdbx_strand_id
1 'polypeptide(L)'
;MNEEFEFITNLALDNDYPLRFIQSRIRKTLNKYLERSNTPRNPTSKSAKLDDTYSKSQQLLIDLPYIGNETKILAKKLAQLAQTTRPGLHIQPIPRPSRAPETFFPQKDKILKDYQSNIVYMISCSECDVSYVGKTVREAFKRHQEHGAPQQIKSSPCTRTDVHTPPDQHLSRSDRNKGKPKINYCAKHDIS
;
A
#
# COMPACT_ATOMS: atom_id res chain seq x y z
N MET A 1 -46.94 6.81 -16.44
CA MET A 1 -45.59 6.28 -16.12
C MET A 1 -45.71 5.70 -14.71
N ASN A 2 -44.94 4.70 -14.26
CA ASN A 2 -45.15 4.16 -12.90
C ASN A 2 -44.94 5.28 -11.86
N GLU A 3 -45.84 5.39 -10.88
CA GLU A 3 -45.83 6.44 -9.85
C GLU A 3 -44.48 6.54 -9.12
N GLU A 4 -43.83 5.40 -8.88
CA GLU A 4 -42.48 5.30 -8.32
C GLU A 4 -41.40 6.00 -9.17
N PHE A 5 -41.51 5.92 -10.50
CA PHE A 5 -40.55 6.59 -11.38
C PHE A 5 -40.76 8.10 -11.39
N GLU A 6 -41.99 8.57 -11.23
CA GLU A 6 -42.29 10.00 -11.08
C GLU A 6 -41.76 10.52 -9.75
N PHE A 7 -41.94 9.76 -8.66
CA PHE A 7 -41.34 10.09 -7.36
C PHE A 7 -39.81 10.20 -7.42
N ILE A 8 -39.13 9.19 -7.98
CA ILE A 8 -37.66 9.19 -8.11
C ILE A 8 -37.19 10.34 -9.03
N THR A 9 -37.94 10.64 -10.08
CA THR A 9 -37.60 11.74 -11.01
C THR A 9 -37.73 13.09 -10.32
N ASN A 10 -38.83 13.32 -9.59
CA ASN A 10 -39.08 14.57 -8.87
C ASN A 10 -38.04 14.77 -7.77
N LEU A 11 -37.77 13.74 -6.96
CA LEU A 11 -36.73 13.78 -5.93
C LEU A 11 -35.36 14.14 -6.53
N ALA A 12 -35.00 13.58 -7.68
CA ALA A 12 -33.72 13.87 -8.31
C ALA A 12 -33.68 15.27 -8.95
N LEU A 13 -34.80 15.77 -9.47
CA LEU A 13 -34.89 17.14 -9.97
C LEU A 13 -34.80 18.16 -8.83
N ASP A 14 -35.41 17.88 -7.68
CA ASP A 14 -35.31 18.71 -6.46
C ASP A 14 -33.87 18.80 -5.92
N ASN A 15 -33.02 17.84 -6.29
CA ASN A 15 -31.58 17.82 -5.98
C ASN A 15 -30.71 18.31 -7.15
N ASP A 16 -31.28 19.07 -8.09
CA ASP A 16 -30.60 19.68 -9.24
C ASP A 16 -29.89 18.69 -10.18
N TYR A 17 -30.31 17.43 -10.21
CA TYR A 17 -29.77 16.46 -11.17
C TYR A 17 -30.34 16.70 -12.58
N PRO A 18 -29.51 16.73 -13.64
CA PRO A 18 -30.00 16.90 -15.00
C PRO A 18 -30.95 15.77 -15.43
N LEU A 19 -32.09 16.13 -16.05
CA LEU A 19 -33.09 15.17 -16.52
C LEU A 19 -32.49 14.05 -17.40
N ARG A 20 -31.56 14.41 -18.29
CA ARG A 20 -30.86 13.43 -19.15
C ARG A 20 -30.07 12.40 -18.33
N PHE A 21 -29.45 12.82 -17.24
CA PHE A 21 -28.69 11.94 -16.36
C PHE A 21 -29.65 10.97 -15.65
N ILE A 22 -30.73 11.47 -15.06
CA ILE A 22 -31.75 10.68 -14.34
C ILE A 22 -32.33 9.61 -15.28
N GLN A 23 -32.82 10.02 -16.44
CA GLN A 23 -33.39 9.10 -17.44
C GLN A 23 -32.36 8.06 -17.92
N SER A 24 -31.09 8.45 -18.11
CA SER A 24 -30.04 7.51 -18.50
C SER A 24 -29.79 6.43 -17.44
N ARG A 25 -29.89 6.79 -16.16
CA ARG A 25 -29.71 5.86 -15.04
C ARG A 25 -30.91 4.93 -14.89
N ILE A 26 -32.12 5.44 -14.96
CA ILE A 26 -33.36 4.63 -14.96
C ILE A 26 -33.29 3.58 -16.09
N ARG A 27 -32.99 4.00 -17.32
CA ARG A 27 -32.87 3.08 -18.47
C ARG A 27 -31.79 2.02 -18.28
N LYS A 28 -30.59 2.39 -17.82
CA LYS A 28 -29.50 1.44 -17.56
C LYS A 28 -29.89 0.40 -16.51
N THR A 29 -30.56 0.83 -15.44
CA THR A 29 -31.02 -0.07 -14.38
C THR A 29 -32.08 -1.02 -14.91
N LEU A 30 -33.10 -0.51 -15.61
CA LEU A 30 -34.17 -1.33 -16.20
C LEU A 30 -33.62 -2.37 -17.18
N ASN A 31 -32.76 -1.95 -18.10
CA ASN A 31 -32.13 -2.87 -19.05
C ASN A 31 -31.36 -3.97 -18.32
N LYS A 32 -30.61 -3.64 -17.26
CA LYS A 32 -29.90 -4.66 -16.47
C LYS A 32 -30.85 -5.69 -15.83
N TYR A 33 -32.03 -5.28 -15.38
CA TYR A 33 -33.01 -6.19 -14.77
C TYR A 33 -33.76 -7.02 -15.83
N LEU A 34 -34.17 -6.41 -16.94
CA LEU A 34 -34.91 -7.07 -18.02
C LEU A 34 -34.02 -8.06 -18.81
N GLU A 35 -32.77 -7.68 -19.10
CA GLU A 35 -31.82 -8.60 -19.75
C GLU A 35 -31.47 -9.79 -18.83
N ARG A 36 -31.50 -9.58 -17.51
CA ARG A 36 -31.28 -10.65 -16.52
C ARG A 36 -32.48 -11.61 -16.37
N SER A 37 -33.68 -11.19 -16.74
CA SER A 37 -34.86 -12.08 -16.78
C SER A 37 -35.02 -12.81 -18.11
N ASN A 38 -34.54 -12.24 -19.22
CA ASN A 38 -34.72 -12.79 -20.57
C ASN A 38 -33.59 -13.71 -21.04
N THR A 39 -32.45 -13.72 -20.33
CA THR A 39 -31.42 -14.72 -20.58
C THR A 39 -31.92 -16.07 -20.09
N PRO A 40 -31.97 -17.13 -20.93
CA PRO A 40 -32.13 -18.47 -20.43
C PRO A 40 -31.01 -18.69 -19.42
N ARG A 41 -31.39 -18.83 -18.15
CA ARG A 41 -30.50 -19.49 -17.19
C ARG A 41 -30.29 -20.86 -17.77
N ASN A 42 -29.22 -21.08 -18.53
CA ASN A 42 -28.63 -22.40 -18.60
C ASN A 42 -28.33 -22.72 -17.14
N PRO A 43 -29.09 -23.62 -16.50
CA PRO A 43 -28.67 -24.07 -15.20
C PRO A 43 -27.38 -24.81 -15.49
N THR A 44 -26.25 -24.31 -14.99
CA THR A 44 -25.17 -25.19 -14.56
C THR A 44 -25.69 -25.99 -13.36
N SER A 45 -26.72 -26.78 -13.61
CA SER A 45 -27.03 -27.97 -12.84
C SER A 45 -25.83 -28.88 -13.01
N LYS A 46 -24.92 -28.80 -12.05
CA LYS A 46 -24.20 -29.99 -11.57
C LYS A 46 -25.26 -30.89 -10.93
N SER A 47 -26.17 -31.43 -11.74
CA SER A 47 -26.99 -32.57 -11.34
C SER A 47 -26.05 -33.76 -11.33
N ALA A 48 -25.85 -34.31 -10.15
CA ALA A 48 -25.22 -35.59 -9.96
C ALA A 48 -25.91 -36.63 -10.87
N LYS A 49 -25.24 -37.00 -11.96
CA LYS A 49 -25.31 -38.35 -12.49
C LYS A 49 -23.95 -38.97 -12.21
N LEU A 50 -23.97 -39.94 -11.31
CA LEU A 50 -22.92 -40.91 -11.11
C LEU A 50 -22.96 -41.82 -12.34
N ASP A 51 -21.93 -41.73 -13.18
CA ASP A 51 -21.49 -42.81 -14.04
C ASP A 51 -19.95 -42.81 -13.98
N ASP A 52 -19.39 -44.00 -13.77
CA ASP A 52 -18.05 -44.28 -13.25
C ASP A 52 -16.88 -43.77 -14.11
N THR A 53 -15.79 -43.42 -13.40
CA THR A 53 -14.42 -43.15 -13.90
C THR A 53 -14.15 -41.74 -14.46
N TYR A 54 -14.22 -40.70 -13.63
CA TYR A 54 -13.66 -39.39 -13.99
C TYR A 54 -12.90 -38.73 -12.83
N SER A 55 -11.58 -38.65 -12.99
CA SER A 55 -10.63 -38.07 -12.04
C SER A 55 -11.01 -36.63 -11.68
N LYS A 56 -11.25 -36.36 -10.40
CA LYS A 56 -11.54 -35.01 -9.86
C LYS A 56 -10.41 -34.07 -10.28
N SER A 57 -10.67 -33.17 -11.24
CA SER A 57 -9.64 -32.26 -11.76
C SER A 57 -9.10 -31.41 -10.62
N GLN A 58 -7.85 -31.63 -10.25
CA GLN A 58 -7.20 -30.87 -9.19
C GLN A 58 -6.89 -29.47 -9.73
N GLN A 59 -7.28 -28.43 -9.00
CA GLN A 59 -6.98 -27.05 -9.38
C GLN A 59 -5.86 -26.51 -8.48
N LEU A 60 -4.79 -25.98 -9.09
CA LEU A 60 -3.65 -25.40 -8.39
C LEU A 60 -3.54 -23.91 -8.73
N LEU A 61 -3.57 -23.06 -7.71
CA LEU A 61 -3.35 -21.63 -7.84
C LEU A 61 -1.86 -21.34 -7.62
N ILE A 62 -1.25 -20.58 -8.53
CA ILE A 62 0.16 -20.21 -8.42
C ILE A 62 0.27 -18.69 -8.45
N ASP A 63 0.79 -18.12 -7.37
CA ASP A 63 1.09 -16.69 -7.30
C ASP A 63 2.36 -16.38 -8.09
N LEU A 64 2.25 -15.49 -9.07
CA LEU A 64 3.37 -15.01 -9.88
C LEU A 64 3.57 -13.51 -9.68
N PRO A 65 4.80 -13.01 -9.51
CA PRO A 65 5.06 -11.59 -9.58
C PRO A 65 4.79 -11.06 -11.00
N TYR A 66 4.04 -9.97 -11.10
CA TYR A 66 3.74 -9.28 -12.34
C TYR A 66 4.87 -8.33 -12.69
N ILE A 67 5.71 -8.76 -13.62
CA ILE A 67 6.86 -8.01 -14.15
C ILE A 67 6.51 -7.41 -15.53
N GLY A 68 5.43 -7.90 -16.17
CA GLY A 68 4.95 -7.43 -17.46
C GLY A 68 4.61 -8.57 -18.40
N ASN A 69 5.04 -8.46 -19.67
CA ASN A 69 4.76 -9.48 -20.68
C ASN A 69 5.46 -10.81 -20.37
N GLU A 70 6.62 -10.79 -19.72
CA GLU A 70 7.33 -12.01 -19.29
C GLU A 70 6.48 -12.89 -18.38
N THR A 71 5.77 -12.29 -17.42
CA THR A 71 4.85 -13.02 -16.54
C THR A 71 3.74 -13.72 -17.35
N LYS A 72 3.23 -13.09 -18.40
CA LYS A 72 2.20 -13.67 -19.26
C LYS A 72 2.73 -14.85 -20.07
N ILE A 73 3.95 -14.73 -20.61
CA ILE A 73 4.62 -15.80 -21.35
C ILE A 73 4.86 -16.99 -20.42
N LEU A 74 5.39 -16.73 -19.22
CA LEU A 74 5.65 -17.76 -18.21
C LEU A 74 4.35 -18.44 -17.75
N ALA A 75 3.29 -17.68 -17.49
CA ALA A 75 1.97 -18.21 -17.15
C ALA A 75 1.42 -19.17 -18.23
N LYS A 76 1.54 -18.80 -19.51
CA LYS A 76 1.13 -19.65 -20.63
C LYS A 76 1.96 -20.94 -20.70
N LYS A 77 3.28 -20.82 -20.56
CA LYS A 77 4.19 -21.99 -20.56
C LYS A 77 3.88 -22.93 -19.40
N LEU A 78 3.60 -22.40 -18.21
CA LEU A 78 3.18 -23.20 -17.05
C LEU A 78 1.86 -23.94 -17.30
N ALA A 79 0.87 -23.27 -17.87
CA ALA A 79 -0.41 -23.89 -18.20
C ALA A 79 -0.27 -25.01 -19.26
N GLN A 80 0.56 -24.78 -20.29
CA GLN A 80 0.86 -25.78 -21.31
C GLN A 80 1.61 -26.98 -20.71
N LEU A 81 2.63 -26.73 -19.89
CA LEU A 81 3.39 -27.79 -19.22
C LEU A 81 2.50 -28.62 -18.29
N ALA A 82 1.57 -27.99 -17.58
CA ALA A 82 0.59 -28.68 -16.74
C ALA A 82 -0.26 -29.68 -17.54
N GLN A 83 -0.76 -29.25 -18.71
CA GLN A 83 -1.58 -30.10 -19.58
C GLN A 83 -0.78 -31.30 -20.11
N THR A 84 0.48 -31.10 -20.47
CA THR A 84 1.36 -32.17 -20.96
C THR A 84 1.75 -33.17 -19.87
N THR A 85 2.08 -32.69 -18.67
CA THR A 85 2.58 -33.56 -17.58
C THR A 85 1.44 -34.24 -16.82
N ARG A 86 0.34 -33.53 -16.56
CA ARG A 86 -0.80 -34.03 -15.78
C ARG A 86 -2.10 -33.41 -16.30
N PRO A 87 -2.77 -34.03 -17.31
CA PRO A 87 -3.95 -33.45 -17.95
C PRO A 87 -5.16 -33.24 -17.01
N GLY A 88 -5.17 -33.90 -15.84
CA GLY A 88 -6.17 -33.66 -14.78
C GLY A 88 -5.85 -32.51 -13.82
N LEU A 89 -4.74 -31.79 -14.01
CA LEU A 89 -4.30 -30.66 -13.17
C LEU A 89 -4.53 -29.34 -13.89
N HIS A 90 -5.50 -28.56 -13.42
CA HIS A 90 -5.76 -27.21 -13.91
C HIS A 90 -4.92 -26.19 -13.12
N ILE A 91 -3.87 -25.66 -13.73
CA ILE A 91 -3.05 -24.59 -13.14
C ILE A 91 -3.66 -23.23 -13.49
N GLN A 92 -3.90 -22.42 -12.47
CA GLN A 92 -4.34 -21.03 -12.61
C GLN A 92 -3.25 -20.07 -12.09
N PRO A 93 -2.46 -19.47 -12.99
CA PRO A 93 -1.49 -18.44 -12.61
C PRO A 93 -2.21 -17.15 -12.21
N ILE A 94 -1.87 -16.61 -11.04
CA ILE A 94 -2.40 -15.35 -10.50
C ILE A 94 -1.26 -14.33 -10.50
N PRO A 95 -1.21 -13.40 -11.47
CA PRO A 95 -0.24 -12.32 -11.45
C PRO A 95 -0.56 -11.34 -10.32
N ARG A 96 0.41 -11.15 -9.41
CA ARG A 96 0.36 -10.23 -8.28
C ARG A 96 1.33 -9.08 -8.53
N PRO A 97 0.99 -7.83 -8.20
CA PRO A 97 1.96 -6.75 -8.29
C PRO A 97 3.21 -7.08 -7.45
N SER A 98 4.38 -6.60 -7.87
CA SER A 98 5.57 -6.67 -7.04
C SER A 98 5.28 -6.04 -5.67
N ARG A 99 5.80 -6.65 -4.62
CA ARG A 99 5.65 -6.09 -3.28
C ARG A 99 6.31 -4.71 -3.24
N ALA A 100 5.76 -3.79 -2.45
CA ALA A 100 6.34 -2.46 -2.32
C ALA A 100 7.77 -2.55 -1.74
N PRO A 101 8.72 -1.68 -2.14
CA PRO A 101 10.08 -1.67 -1.63
C PRO A 101 10.16 -1.72 -0.09
N GLU A 102 9.23 -1.07 0.61
CA GLU A 102 9.09 -1.11 2.06
C GLU A 102 9.02 -2.54 2.64
N THR A 103 8.40 -3.49 1.92
CA THR A 103 8.29 -4.89 2.38
C THR A 103 9.62 -5.65 2.32
N PHE A 104 10.55 -5.21 1.49
CA PHE A 104 11.90 -5.79 1.40
C PHE A 104 12.85 -5.19 2.45
N PHE A 105 12.50 -4.03 3.02
CA PHE A 105 13.29 -3.33 4.03
C PHE A 105 12.45 -3.12 5.30
N PRO A 106 12.09 -4.20 6.02
CA PRO A 106 11.23 -4.12 7.21
C PRO A 106 11.86 -3.28 8.33
N GLN A 107 13.20 -3.19 8.35
CA GLN A 107 13.98 -2.45 9.32
C GLN A 107 14.51 -1.14 8.71
N LYS A 108 13.61 -0.26 8.27
CA LYS A 108 13.96 1.16 8.11
C LYS A 108 13.99 1.80 9.50
N ASP A 109 14.96 2.67 9.73
CA ASP A 109 14.97 3.47 10.96
C ASP A 109 13.70 4.33 11.01
N LYS A 110 13.01 4.30 12.15
CA LYS A 110 11.83 5.12 12.36
C LYS A 110 12.23 6.59 12.33
N ILE A 111 11.62 7.36 11.44
CA ILE A 111 11.79 8.81 11.38
C ILE A 111 11.03 9.42 12.56
N LEU A 112 11.74 10.15 13.43
CA LEU A 112 11.12 10.88 14.53
C LEU A 112 10.08 11.86 13.98
N LYS A 113 9.00 12.11 14.73
CA LYS A 113 7.85 12.92 14.29
C LYS A 113 8.27 14.31 13.78
N ASP A 114 9.26 14.92 14.41
CA ASP A 114 9.77 16.25 14.05
C ASP A 114 10.44 16.30 12.68
N TYR A 115 10.98 15.19 12.20
CA TYR A 115 11.64 15.11 10.88
C TYR A 115 10.72 14.52 9.79
N GLN A 116 9.44 14.29 10.09
CA GLN A 116 8.48 13.83 9.10
C GLN A 116 8.04 14.98 8.18
N SER A 117 7.83 14.67 6.91
CA SER A 117 7.34 15.59 5.87
C SER A 117 6.04 15.05 5.26
N ASN A 118 5.30 15.90 4.55
CA ASN A 118 3.98 15.57 3.96
C ASN A 118 2.96 15.11 5.01
N ILE A 119 2.97 15.76 6.17
CA ILE A 119 2.08 15.44 7.28
C ILE A 119 1.04 16.55 7.51
N VAL A 120 -0.05 16.17 8.17
CA VAL A 120 -0.98 17.09 8.83
C VAL A 120 -0.57 17.18 10.30
N TYR A 121 -0.49 18.40 10.84
CA TYR A 121 -0.09 18.67 12.22
C TYR A 121 -1.10 19.60 12.90
N MET A 122 -1.09 19.59 14.24
CA MET A 122 -1.92 20.44 15.08
C MET A 122 -1.03 21.16 16.09
N ILE A 123 -1.20 22.47 16.21
CA ILE A 123 -0.59 23.31 17.24
C ILE A 123 -1.70 23.74 18.19
N SER A 124 -1.62 23.33 19.44
CA SER A 124 -2.55 23.78 20.48
C SER A 124 -2.03 25.04 21.14
N CYS A 125 -2.90 26.02 21.39
CA CYS A 125 -2.55 27.16 22.23
C CYS A 125 -2.48 26.72 23.70
N SER A 126 -1.49 27.21 24.44
CA SER A 126 -1.35 26.93 25.88
C SER A 126 -2.26 27.80 26.75
N GLU A 127 -2.66 28.96 26.26
CA GLU A 127 -3.40 29.96 27.04
C GLU A 127 -4.91 29.96 26.76
N CYS A 128 -5.36 29.28 25.70
CA CYS A 128 -6.79 29.17 25.37
C CYS A 128 -7.11 27.87 24.63
N ASP A 129 -8.39 27.49 24.62
CA ASP A 129 -8.89 26.24 24.01
C ASP A 129 -9.07 26.37 22.48
N VAL A 130 -8.03 26.86 21.80
CA VAL A 130 -7.99 26.97 20.34
C VAL A 130 -6.80 26.18 19.81
N SER A 131 -6.98 25.57 18.64
CA SER A 131 -5.93 24.83 17.96
C SER A 131 -5.86 25.20 16.48
N TYR A 132 -4.63 25.21 15.95
CA TYR A 132 -4.34 25.41 14.54
C TYR A 132 -4.00 24.08 13.90
N VAL A 133 -4.75 23.67 12.88
CA VAL A 133 -4.47 22.47 12.09
C VAL A 133 -3.95 22.88 10.72
N GLY A 134 -2.80 22.34 10.34
CA GLY A 134 -2.13 22.67 9.07
C GLY A 134 -1.58 21.44 8.37
N LYS A 135 -1.30 21.58 7.08
CA LYS A 135 -0.54 20.61 6.28
C LYS A 135 0.82 21.19 5.90
N THR A 136 1.84 20.35 5.80
CA THR A 136 3.19 20.78 5.38
C THR A 136 3.85 19.75 4.48
N VAL A 137 4.49 20.22 3.40
CA VAL A 137 5.40 19.43 2.56
C VAL A 137 6.82 19.41 3.14
N ARG A 138 7.17 20.41 3.96
CA ARG A 138 8.45 20.51 4.68
C ARG A 138 8.44 19.62 5.93
N GLU A 139 9.63 19.41 6.51
CA GLU A 139 9.77 18.76 7.82
C GLU A 139 8.96 19.48 8.91
N ALA A 140 8.31 18.70 9.78
CA ALA A 140 7.49 19.22 10.86
C ALA A 140 8.25 20.23 11.71
N PHE A 141 9.49 19.94 12.10
CA PHE A 141 10.36 20.81 12.88
C PHE A 141 10.51 22.19 12.25
N LYS A 142 10.80 22.24 10.95
CA LYS A 142 10.93 23.50 10.20
C LYS A 142 9.62 24.27 10.19
N ARG A 143 8.50 23.58 10.00
CA ARG A 143 7.18 24.21 10.01
C ARG A 143 6.82 24.79 11.38
N HIS A 144 7.13 24.09 12.47
CA HIS A 144 6.92 24.62 13.82
C HIS A 144 7.82 25.82 14.10
N GLN A 145 9.08 25.81 13.64
CA GLN A 145 10.00 26.94 13.77
C GLN A 145 9.51 28.18 13.01
N GLU A 146 8.94 28.01 11.82
CA GLU A 146 8.27 29.10 11.07
C GLU A 146 7.08 29.68 11.83
N HIS A 147 6.40 28.88 12.64
CA HIS A 147 5.31 29.30 13.54
C HIS A 147 5.80 29.79 14.91
N GLY A 148 7.10 30.08 15.04
CA GLY A 148 7.66 30.68 16.26
C GLY A 148 8.01 29.68 17.36
N ALA A 149 8.04 28.38 17.08
CA ALA A 149 8.57 27.42 18.04
C ALA A 149 10.06 27.72 18.31
N PRO A 150 10.52 27.60 19.57
CA PRO A 150 11.89 27.87 19.93
C PRO A 150 12.83 26.94 19.16
N GLN A 151 13.95 27.49 18.69
CA GLN A 151 15.00 26.67 18.10
C GLN A 151 15.57 25.78 19.20
N GLN A 152 15.60 24.47 18.98
CA GLN A 152 16.35 23.59 19.87
C GLN A 152 17.82 24.01 19.79
N ILE A 153 18.30 24.67 20.85
CA ILE A 153 19.73 24.90 21.05
C ILE A 153 20.33 23.50 21.12
N LYS A 154 21.18 23.16 20.14
CA LYS A 154 21.99 21.95 20.24
C LYS A 154 22.79 22.07 21.53
N SER A 155 22.41 21.33 22.57
CA SER A 155 23.21 21.26 23.79
C SER A 155 24.56 20.67 23.42
N SER A 156 25.54 21.57 23.32
CA SER A 156 27.00 21.41 23.11
C SER A 156 27.49 20.80 21.77
N PRO A 157 28.49 21.44 21.11
CA PRO A 157 29.36 20.73 20.19
C PRO A 157 30.23 19.76 21.00
N CYS A 158 30.39 18.54 20.50
CA CYS A 158 31.36 17.60 21.05
C CYS A 158 32.77 18.20 20.91
N THR A 159 33.32 18.77 21.99
CA THR A 159 34.73 19.15 22.07
C THR A 159 35.56 17.87 22.08
N ARG A 160 36.20 17.56 20.95
CA ARG A 160 37.21 16.51 20.88
C ARG A 160 38.42 16.97 21.70
N THR A 161 38.65 16.37 22.86
CA THR A 161 39.96 16.45 23.52
C THR A 161 40.90 15.50 22.80
N ASP A 162 41.79 16.04 21.96
CA ASP A 162 42.86 15.26 21.34
C ASP A 162 43.92 14.93 22.42
N VAL A 163 43.89 13.70 22.93
CA VAL A 163 44.99 13.14 23.72
C VAL A 163 45.93 12.43 22.75
N HIS A 164 47.14 12.96 22.64
CA HIS A 164 48.24 12.41 21.87
C HIS A 164 48.82 11.17 22.59
N THR A 165 48.98 10.05 21.89
CA THR A 165 49.78 8.89 22.35
C THR A 165 50.41 8.21 21.13
N PRO A 166 51.67 7.73 21.20
CA PRO A 166 52.53 7.50 20.04
C PRO A 166 52.25 6.14 19.36
N PRO A 167 52.81 5.90 18.15
CA PRO A 167 52.40 4.78 17.31
C PRO A 167 53.27 3.55 17.57
N ASP A 168 52.67 2.37 17.72
CA ASP A 168 53.38 1.12 17.42
C ASP A 168 52.47 0.02 16.82
N GLN A 169 52.81 -0.27 15.57
CA GLN A 169 53.02 -1.58 14.94
C GLN A 169 51.88 -2.63 14.82
N HIS A 170 51.45 -2.75 13.55
CA HIS A 170 51.34 -4.01 12.78
C HIS A 170 50.10 -4.92 12.96
N LEU A 171 48.97 -4.53 12.35
CA LEU A 171 47.94 -5.47 11.87
C LEU A 171 47.36 -5.03 10.50
N SER A 172 47.71 -5.79 9.46
CA SER A 172 47.41 -5.58 8.04
C SER A 172 45.95 -5.88 7.63
N ARG A 173 44.97 -5.48 8.46
CA ARG A 173 43.53 -5.55 8.12
C ARG A 173 42.78 -4.22 8.36
N SER A 174 43.49 -3.15 8.74
CA SER A 174 42.88 -1.88 9.15
C SER A 174 42.58 -0.89 8.01
N ASP A 175 43.07 -1.11 6.79
CA ASP A 175 42.95 -0.11 5.71
C ASP A 175 41.53 0.08 5.17
N ARG A 176 40.62 -0.89 5.38
CA ARG A 176 39.19 -0.74 5.00
C ARG A 176 38.35 0.05 6.02
N ASN A 177 38.89 0.25 7.22
CA ASN A 177 38.24 1.01 8.30
C ASN A 177 38.92 2.37 8.55
N LYS A 178 40.02 2.69 7.84
CA LYS A 178 40.61 4.02 7.87
C LYS A 178 39.60 5.02 7.26
N GLY A 179 38.96 5.79 8.12
CA GLY A 179 38.01 6.85 7.75
C GLY A 179 36.56 6.61 8.13
N LYS A 180 36.19 5.46 8.73
CA LYS A 180 34.83 5.26 9.25
C LYS A 180 34.79 5.64 10.73
N PRO A 181 33.88 6.53 11.18
CA PRO A 181 33.72 6.80 12.60
C PRO A 181 33.26 5.52 13.32
N LYS A 182 33.95 5.16 14.41
CA LYS A 182 33.47 4.12 15.32
C LYS A 182 32.25 4.69 16.05
N ILE A 183 31.07 4.13 15.78
CA ILE A 183 29.85 4.47 16.52
C ILE A 183 29.93 3.73 17.85
N ASN A 184 30.30 4.45 18.91
CA ASN A 184 30.12 3.96 20.27
C ASN A 184 28.67 4.24 20.68
N TYR A 185 27.89 3.19 20.91
CA TYR A 185 26.58 3.33 21.52
C TYR A 185 26.78 3.69 23.00
N CYS A 186 26.39 4.91 23.37
CA CYS A 186 26.28 5.31 24.77
C CYS A 186 24.89 4.89 25.27
N ALA A 187 24.85 3.95 26.22
CA ALA A 187 23.63 3.57 26.91
C ALA A 187 23.10 4.78 27.68
N LYS A 188 21.94 5.30 27.29
CA LYS A 188 21.25 6.32 28.08
C LYS A 188 20.76 5.66 29.36
N HIS A 189 21.22 6.18 30.50
CA HIS A 189 20.63 5.89 31.79
C HIS A 189 19.21 6.46 31.83
N ASP A 190 18.28 5.62 32.28
CA ASP A 190 16.95 6.03 32.70
C ASP A 190 17.08 7.00 33.88
N ILE A 191 16.34 8.10 33.83
CA ILE A 191 16.04 8.90 35.01
C ILE A 191 14.53 8.95 35.12
N SER A 192 14.08 8.50 36.28
CA SER A 192 12.72 8.39 36.80
C SER A 192 11.94 9.70 36.81
#